data_AF-A0A452ERP7-F1
#
_entry.id   AF-A0A452ERP7-F1
#
_cell.length_a   1.000
_cell.length_b   1.000
_cell.length_c   1.000
_cell.angle_alpha   90.00
_cell.angle_beta   90.00
_cell.angle_gamma   90.00
#
_symmetry.space_group_name_H-M   'P 1'
#
loop_
_entity.id
_entity.type
_entity.pdbx_description
1 polymer ?
#
loop_
_entity_poly.entity_id
_entity_poly.type
_entity_poly.pdbx_seq_one_letter_code
_entity_poly.pdbx_strand_id
1 'polypeptide(L)'
;METWPRALLVIFWLQLSFVKSDDDVMQSPSSLIVLEGSNATLSCSYKVTNFQSLHWYKQEEKVPTFLFALISTGIEKTSGRLRGTLDRKELLSTLHITVTKPGDSATYLCAVEAQCFLGTCSLDPNATTEAPATVRWVSC
;
A
#
# COMPACT_ATOMS: atom_id res chain seq x y z
N MET A 1 34.18 32.85 23.06
CA MET A 1 32.78 32.35 23.16
C MET A 1 32.26 32.22 21.73
N GLU A 2 31.12 31.59 21.40
CA GLU A 2 30.60 31.41 20.01
C GLU A 2 31.01 30.15 19.20
N THR A 3 31.29 28.99 19.81
CA THR A 3 31.42 27.70 19.08
C THR A 3 30.21 26.78 19.21
N TRP A 4 29.31 27.06 20.15
CA TRP A 4 28.12 26.26 20.45
C TRP A 4 27.08 26.17 19.31
N PRO A 5 26.74 27.26 18.57
CA PRO A 5 25.67 27.17 17.57
C PRO A 5 26.06 26.30 16.37
N ARG A 6 27.35 26.24 16.02
CA ARG A 6 27.86 25.40 14.92
C ARG A 6 27.80 23.92 15.28
N ALA A 7 28.14 23.56 16.51
CA ALA A 7 28.03 22.19 16.99
C ALA A 7 26.58 21.70 17.02
N LEU A 8 25.65 22.56 17.47
CA LEU A 8 24.21 22.24 17.48
C LEU A 8 23.65 22.03 16.07
N LEU A 9 24.06 22.85 15.10
CA LEU A 9 23.65 22.66 13.71
C LEU A 9 24.16 21.31 13.19
N VAL A 10 25.43 20.97 13.39
CA VAL A 10 26.01 19.69 12.94
C VAL A 10 25.28 18.49 13.56
N ILE A 11 24.94 18.57 14.85
CA ILE A 11 24.15 17.52 15.53
C ILE A 11 22.74 17.43 14.95
N PHE A 12 22.09 18.55 14.66
CA PHE A 12 20.76 18.58 14.03
C PHE A 12 20.76 17.97 12.63
N TRP A 13 21.82 18.22 11.83
CA TRP A 13 22.02 17.57 10.51
C TRP A 13 22.25 16.06 10.63
N LEU A 14 22.98 15.61 11.66
CA LEU A 14 23.21 14.18 11.92
C LEU A 14 21.93 13.43 12.29
N GLN A 15 21.00 14.05 13.04
CA GLN A 15 19.72 13.43 13.42
C GLN A 15 18.76 13.30 12.23
N LEU A 16 18.78 14.24 11.28
CA LEU A 16 17.94 14.18 10.07
C LEU A 16 18.39 13.10 9.07
N SER A 17 19.61 12.60 9.19
CA SER A 17 20.21 11.65 8.23
C SER A 17 19.85 10.18 8.50
N PHE A 18 19.19 9.87 9.63
CA PHE A 18 18.98 8.50 10.11
C PHE A 18 17.50 8.10 10.28
N VAL A 19 16.58 8.68 9.50
CA VAL A 19 15.24 8.11 9.35
C VAL A 19 15.26 7.20 8.12
N LYS A 20 15.43 5.89 8.34
CA LYS A 20 15.12 4.87 7.34
C LYS A 20 13.68 4.44 7.55
N SER A 21 12.79 4.75 6.60
CA SER A 21 11.49 4.08 6.51
C SER A 21 11.77 2.65 6.05
N ASP A 22 11.54 1.66 6.92
CA ASP A 22 11.49 0.28 6.47
C ASP A 22 10.05 0.02 6.03
N ASP A 23 9.82 -0.01 4.71
CA ASP A 23 8.48 -0.26 4.19
C ASP A 23 8.15 -1.74 4.41
N ASP A 24 7.13 -1.98 5.23
CA ASP A 24 6.62 -3.32 5.55
C ASP A 24 5.74 -3.90 4.44
N VAL A 25 5.35 -3.07 3.46
CA VAL A 25 4.47 -3.42 2.35
C VAL A 25 5.06 -2.91 1.03
N MET A 26 5.17 -3.78 0.04
CA MET A 26 5.66 -3.44 -1.29
C MET A 26 4.61 -3.78 -2.34
N GLN A 27 4.16 -2.77 -3.08
CA GLN A 27 3.14 -2.92 -4.13
C GLN A 27 3.75 -2.91 -5.52
N SER A 28 3.22 -3.74 -6.41
CA SER A 28 3.65 -3.82 -7.79
C SER A 28 2.49 -4.11 -8.76
N PRO A 29 2.57 -3.63 -10.00
CA PRO A 29 3.48 -2.59 -10.48
C PRO A 29 3.13 -1.20 -9.89
N SER A 30 4.09 -0.27 -9.87
CA SER A 30 3.87 1.11 -9.41
C SER A 30 2.99 1.94 -10.35
N SER A 31 2.99 1.60 -11.64
CA SER A 31 2.05 2.13 -12.61
C SER A 31 1.70 1.04 -13.61
N LEU A 32 0.41 0.89 -13.92
CA LEU A 32 -0.08 -0.07 -14.89
C LEU A 32 -0.95 0.65 -15.92
N ILE A 33 -0.65 0.46 -17.21
CA ILE A 33 -1.52 0.93 -18.28
C ILE A 33 -2.32 -0.24 -18.85
N VAL A 34 -3.64 -0.10 -18.89
CA VAL A 34 -4.56 -1.19 -19.24
C VAL A 34 -5.59 -0.69 -20.25
N LEU A 35 -5.86 -1.50 -21.27
CA LEU A 35 -6.89 -1.25 -22.27
C LEU A 35 -8.27 -1.62 -21.72
N GLU A 36 -9.31 -0.89 -22.11
CA GLU A 36 -10.69 -1.22 -21.74
C GLU A 36 -11.04 -2.68 -22.11
N GLY A 37 -11.76 -3.35 -21.22
CA GLY A 37 -12.16 -4.74 -21.38
C GLY A 37 -11.07 -5.78 -21.10
N SER A 38 -9.81 -5.36 -20.93
CA SER A 38 -8.73 -6.26 -20.53
C SER A 38 -8.67 -6.45 -19.00
N ASN A 39 -7.89 -7.42 -18.55
CA ASN A 39 -7.73 -7.72 -17.12
C ASN A 39 -6.53 -6.97 -16.54
N ALA A 40 -6.64 -6.55 -15.28
CA ALA A 40 -5.55 -5.95 -14.53
C ALA A 40 -5.25 -6.76 -13.27
N THR A 41 -3.97 -6.87 -12.93
CA THR A 41 -3.52 -7.54 -11.71
C THR A 41 -2.53 -6.64 -10.98
N LEU A 42 -2.76 -6.49 -9.69
CA LEU A 42 -1.93 -5.75 -8.75
C LEU A 42 -1.49 -6.71 -7.65
N SER A 43 -0.24 -6.60 -7.22
CA SER A 43 0.35 -7.39 -6.14
C SER A 43 0.79 -6.51 -4.98
N CYS A 44 0.71 -7.08 -3.78
CA CYS A 44 1.10 -6.48 -2.52
C CYS A 44 1.83 -7.53 -1.71
N SER A 45 3.16 -7.46 -1.66
CA SER A 45 3.97 -8.27 -0.74
C SER A 45 4.12 -7.55 0.59
N TYR A 46 4.24 -8.32 1.67
CA TYR A 46 4.35 -7.77 3.01
C TYR A 46 5.35 -8.57 3.86
N LYS A 47 5.92 -7.94 4.89
CA LYS A 47 6.87 -8.62 5.80
C LYS A 47 6.20 -9.13 7.08
N VAL A 48 5.09 -8.53 7.47
CA VAL A 48 4.39 -8.83 8.73
C VAL A 48 3.63 -10.15 8.64
N THR A 49 3.90 -11.08 9.57
CA THR A 49 3.24 -12.40 9.60
C THR A 49 2.09 -12.47 10.61
N ASN A 50 2.06 -11.56 11.59
CA ASN A 50 1.03 -11.48 12.62
C ASN A 50 0.03 -10.38 12.25
N PHE A 51 -0.99 -10.72 11.49
CA PHE A 51 -2.15 -9.85 11.24
C PHE A 51 -3.39 -10.71 10.99
N GLN A 52 -4.56 -10.14 11.24
CA GLN A 52 -5.84 -10.85 11.09
C GLN A 52 -6.45 -10.62 9.71
N SER A 53 -6.23 -9.44 9.13
CA SER A 53 -6.77 -9.09 7.82
C SER A 53 -5.85 -8.19 7.00
N LEU A 54 -5.96 -8.31 5.67
CA LEU A 54 -5.36 -7.40 4.70
C LEU A 54 -6.47 -6.71 3.91
N HIS A 55 -6.31 -5.41 3.70
CA HIS A 55 -7.32 -4.54 3.11
C HIS A 55 -6.88 -4.00 1.75
N TRP A 56 -7.80 -3.98 0.80
CA TRP A 56 -7.64 -3.29 -0.47
C TRP A 56 -8.53 -2.05 -0.51
N TYR A 57 -7.95 -0.95 -0.98
CA TYR A 57 -8.61 0.34 -1.17
C TYR A 57 -8.42 0.83 -2.60
N LYS A 58 -9.35 1.68 -3.03
CA LYS A 58 -9.29 2.45 -4.27
C LYS A 58 -9.30 3.92 -3.94
N GLN A 59 -8.31 4.65 -4.43
CA GLN A 59 -8.14 6.07 -4.23
C GLN A 59 -8.26 6.80 -5.58
N GLU A 60 -9.44 7.39 -5.82
CA GLU A 60 -9.71 8.27 -6.96
C GLU A 60 -9.40 9.73 -6.62
N GLU A 61 -9.69 10.15 -5.39
CA GLU A 61 -9.45 11.49 -4.86
C GLU A 61 -8.55 11.45 -3.62
N LYS A 62 -8.73 12.38 -2.67
CA LYS A 62 -7.94 12.45 -1.44
C LYS A 62 -8.24 11.31 -0.47
N VAL A 63 -9.47 10.79 -0.47
CA VAL A 63 -9.92 9.78 0.50
C VAL A 63 -9.96 8.39 -0.15
N PRO A 64 -9.23 7.40 0.39
CA PRO A 64 -9.33 6.02 -0.07
C PRO A 64 -10.70 5.42 0.24
N THR A 65 -11.30 4.78 -0.76
CA THR A 65 -12.54 4.01 -0.64
C THR A 65 -12.21 2.56 -0.38
N PHE A 66 -12.81 1.97 0.65
CA PHE A 66 -12.65 0.57 0.98
C PHE A 66 -13.27 -0.34 -0.08
N LEU A 67 -12.51 -1.34 -0.56
CA LEU A 67 -13.02 -2.36 -1.47
C LEU A 67 -13.46 -3.60 -0.70
N PHE A 68 -12.51 -4.25 -0.02
CA PHE A 68 -12.77 -5.42 0.81
C PHE A 68 -11.58 -5.79 1.71
N ALA A 69 -11.90 -6.57 2.74
CA ALA A 69 -10.95 -7.20 3.66
C ALA A 69 -10.80 -8.69 3.33
N LEU A 70 -9.55 -9.15 3.23
CA LEU A 70 -9.15 -10.55 3.13
C LEU A 70 -8.74 -11.02 4.53
N ILE A 71 -9.57 -11.85 5.14
CA ILE A 71 -9.36 -12.36 6.50
C ILE A 71 -8.38 -13.54 6.42
N SER A 72 -7.51 -13.70 7.42
CA SER A 72 -6.52 -14.79 7.48
C SER A 72 -7.09 -16.20 7.24
N THR A 73 -8.36 -16.44 7.58
CA THR A 73 -9.06 -17.71 7.40
C THR A 73 -9.65 -17.87 5.99
N GLY A 74 -9.76 -16.79 5.22
CA GLY A 74 -10.29 -16.75 3.86
C GLY A 74 -9.19 -16.44 2.85
N ILE A 75 -8.99 -17.33 1.88
CA ILE A 75 -7.89 -17.21 0.91
C ILE A 75 -8.26 -16.25 -0.24
N GLU A 76 -9.55 -16.00 -0.45
CA GLU A 76 -10.06 -15.19 -1.56
C GLU A 76 -11.34 -14.44 -1.19
N LYS A 77 -11.54 -13.28 -1.80
CA LYS A 77 -12.80 -12.54 -1.76
C LYS A 77 -13.09 -11.89 -3.11
N THR A 78 -14.34 -12.00 -3.55
CA THR A 78 -14.79 -11.46 -4.84
C THR A 78 -15.94 -10.48 -4.63
N SER A 79 -15.87 -9.34 -5.31
CA SER A 79 -16.88 -8.29 -5.33
C SER A 79 -17.06 -7.81 -6.77
N GLY A 80 -18.11 -8.31 -7.43
CA GLY A 80 -18.36 -8.02 -8.84
C GLY A 80 -17.18 -8.45 -9.73
N ARG A 81 -16.50 -7.47 -10.34
CA ARG A 81 -15.34 -7.67 -11.22
C ARG A 81 -13.99 -7.71 -10.48
N LEU A 82 -13.98 -7.37 -9.19
CA LEU A 82 -12.80 -7.32 -8.37
C LEU A 82 -12.66 -8.63 -7.59
N ARG A 83 -11.48 -9.22 -7.61
CA ARG A 83 -11.14 -10.44 -6.88
C ARG A 83 -9.83 -10.24 -6.14
N GLY A 84 -9.86 -10.36 -4.82
CA GLY A 84 -8.67 -10.33 -3.98
C GLY A 84 -8.27 -11.73 -3.54
N THR A 85 -6.97 -12.00 -3.48
CA THR A 85 -6.41 -13.21 -2.86
C THR A 85 -5.39 -12.86 -1.80
N LEU A 86 -5.29 -13.72 -0.79
CA LEU A 86 -4.30 -13.63 0.27
C LEU A 86 -3.56 -14.96 0.39
N ASP A 87 -2.27 -14.95 0.05
CA ASP A 87 -1.35 -16.04 0.29
C ASP A 87 -0.41 -15.65 1.44
N ARG A 88 -0.59 -16.32 2.60
CA ARG A 88 0.24 -16.10 3.78
C ARG A 88 1.55 -16.86 3.75
N LYS A 89 1.68 -17.89 2.90
CA LYS A 89 2.92 -18.64 2.77
C LYS A 89 3.91 -17.84 1.93
N GLU A 90 3.42 -17.26 0.85
CA GLU A 90 4.21 -16.40 -0.05
C GLU A 90 4.25 -14.93 0.40
N LEU A 91 3.60 -14.60 1.52
CA LEU A 91 3.48 -13.24 2.06
C LEU A 91 3.02 -12.23 0.98
N LEU A 92 2.00 -12.63 0.21
CA LEU A 92 1.55 -11.94 -0.98
C LEU A 92 0.03 -11.84 -1.02
N SER A 93 -0.48 -10.66 -1.33
CA SER A 93 -1.86 -10.45 -1.72
C SER A 93 -1.93 -9.98 -3.16
N THR A 94 -2.96 -10.44 -3.90
CA THR A 94 -3.22 -9.95 -5.26
C THR A 94 -4.62 -9.39 -5.39
N LEU A 95 -4.76 -8.32 -6.15
CA LEU A 95 -6.03 -7.75 -6.58
C LEU A 95 -6.14 -7.90 -8.09
N HIS A 96 -7.15 -8.65 -8.51
CA HIS A 96 -7.47 -8.92 -9.91
C HIS A 96 -8.75 -8.18 -10.29
N ILE A 97 -8.70 -7.43 -11.39
CA ILE A 97 -9.83 -6.68 -11.96
C ILE A 97 -10.14 -7.30 -13.33
N THR A 98 -11.31 -7.91 -13.48
CA THR A 98 -11.77 -8.43 -14.77
C THR A 98 -12.49 -7.36 -15.57
N VAL A 99 -12.32 -7.38 -16.90
CA VAL A 99 -13.07 -6.51 -17.83
C VAL A 99 -13.03 -5.05 -17.38
N THR A 100 -11.83 -4.46 -17.38
CA THR A 100 -11.59 -3.10 -16.90
C THR A 100 -12.46 -2.06 -17.61
N LYS A 101 -12.90 -1.05 -16.86
CA LYS A 101 -13.74 0.06 -17.32
C LYS A 101 -13.02 1.39 -17.09
N PRO A 102 -13.41 2.49 -17.78
CA PRO A 102 -12.82 3.81 -17.55
C PRO A 102 -12.85 4.24 -16.07
N GLY A 103 -13.93 3.91 -15.37
CA GLY A 103 -14.07 4.18 -13.94
C GLY A 103 -13.13 3.39 -13.04
N ASP A 104 -12.38 2.39 -13.52
CA ASP A 104 -11.40 1.65 -12.71
C ASP A 104 -10.03 2.35 -12.64
N SER A 105 -9.82 3.41 -13.41
CA SER A 105 -8.57 4.19 -13.37
C SER A 105 -8.48 4.94 -12.05
N ALA A 106 -7.57 4.48 -11.20
CA ALA A 106 -7.35 5.00 -9.85
C ALA A 106 -6.02 4.48 -9.31
N THR A 107 -5.64 5.01 -8.15
CA THR A 107 -4.59 4.43 -7.34
C THR A 107 -5.18 3.34 -6.45
N TYR A 108 -4.55 2.17 -6.38
CA TYR A 108 -5.01 1.08 -5.51
C TYR A 108 -4.02 0.87 -4.38
N LEU A 109 -4.52 0.88 -3.15
CA LEU A 109 -3.69 0.79 -1.94
C LEU A 109 -3.97 -0.53 -1.22
N CYS A 110 -2.90 -1.14 -0.72
CA CYS A 110 -2.93 -2.33 0.11
C CYS A 110 -2.47 -1.95 1.52
N ALA A 111 -3.16 -2.47 2.55
CA ALA A 111 -2.75 -2.27 3.93
C ALA A 111 -2.96 -3.55 4.75
N VAL A 112 -1.92 -3.97 5.47
CA VAL A 112 -2.06 -4.96 6.54
C VAL A 112 -2.71 -4.30 7.76
N GLU A 113 -3.55 -5.03 8.48
CA GLU A 113 -4.11 -4.56 9.74
C GLU A 113 -3.00 -4.24 10.75
N ALA A 114 -3.01 -3.02 11.29
CA ALA A 114 -2.06 -2.60 12.30
C ALA A 114 -2.34 -3.32 13.62
N GLN A 115 -1.31 -3.97 14.18
CA GLN A 115 -1.40 -4.56 15.50
C GLN A 115 -1.16 -3.48 16.56
N CYS A 116 -2.22 -3.00 17.19
CA CYS A 116 -2.09 -2.19 18.38
C CYS A 116 -1.76 -3.10 19.57
N PHE A 117 -0.48 -3.23 19.92
CA PHE A 117 -0.11 -3.74 21.24
C PHE A 117 -0.36 -2.65 22.29
N LEU A 118 -0.99 -3.04 23.41
CA LEU A 118 -1.35 -2.18 24.55
C LEU A 118 -0.24 -1.17 24.90
N GLY A 119 -0.38 0.08 24.46
CA GLY A 119 0.44 1.22 24.91
C GLY A 119 0.98 2.14 23.82
N THR A 120 1.12 1.69 22.58
CA THR A 120 1.57 2.55 21.48
C THR A 120 0.84 2.18 20.20
N CYS A 121 -0.18 2.94 19.84
CA CYS A 121 -0.66 2.95 18.46
C CYS A 121 0.42 3.66 17.64
N SER A 122 1.27 2.91 16.94
CA SER A 122 1.92 3.47 15.75
C SER A 122 0.83 3.69 14.72
N LEU A 123 0.23 4.88 14.75
CA LEU A 123 -0.30 5.45 13.52
C LEU A 123 0.93 5.73 12.66
N ASP A 124 1.35 4.75 11.88
CA ASP A 124 2.11 5.01 10.68
C ASP A 124 1.07 5.23 9.57
N PRO A 125 0.62 6.48 9.31
CA PRO A 125 0.13 6.80 7.99
C PRO A 125 1.36 6.72 7.09
N ASN A 126 1.60 5.53 6.52
CA ASN A 126 2.66 5.20 5.58
C ASN A 126 3.13 6.44 4.81
N ALA A 127 4.26 7.00 5.24
CA ALA A 127 4.87 8.17 4.62
C ALA A 127 5.36 7.71 3.25
N THR A 128 4.57 8.02 2.23
CA THR A 128 4.74 7.50 0.88
C THR A 128 5.99 8.12 0.27
N THR A 129 7.08 7.37 0.22
CA THR A 129 8.23 7.66 -0.66
C THR A 129 8.49 6.48 -1.59
N GLU A 130 7.46 6.08 -2.34
CA GLU A 130 7.53 5.67 -3.75
C GLU A 130 6.11 5.44 -4.30
N ALA A 131 5.93 5.63 -5.61
CA ALA A 131 4.62 5.87 -6.21
C ALA A 131 3.62 4.72 -5.97
N PRO A 132 2.42 5.00 -5.42
CA PRO A 132 1.41 3.98 -5.22
C PRO A 132 0.93 3.44 -6.58
N ALA A 133 0.58 2.16 -6.62
CA ALA A 133 0.19 1.45 -7.84
C ALA A 133 -0.94 2.21 -8.56
N THR A 134 -0.58 2.92 -9.62
CA THR A 134 -1.48 3.81 -10.36
C THR A 134 -1.91 3.11 -11.64
N VAL A 135 -3.19 2.77 -11.74
CA VAL A 135 -3.75 2.23 -12.97
C VAL A 135 -4.13 3.41 -13.86
N ARG A 136 -3.31 3.68 -14.88
CA ARG A 136 -3.53 4.72 -15.88
C ARG A 136 -4.22 4.12 -17.10
N TRP A 137 -5.32 4.73 -17.51
CA TRP A 137 -5.98 4.34 -18.75
C TRP A 137 -5.30 4.98 -19.98
N VAL A 138 -5.40 4.31 -21.13
CA VAL A 138 -5.06 4.87 -22.44
C VAL A 138 -6.22 4.59 -23.39
N SER A 139 -6.76 5.65 -24.00
CA SER A 139 -7.64 5.53 -25.17
C SER A 139 -6.78 5.20 -26.39
N CYS A 140 -7.24 4.28 -27.23
CA CYS A 140 -6.96 4.42 -28.65
C CYS A 140 -7.73 5.63 -29.21
#